data_AF-A0A6L6WLM0-F1
#
_entry.id   AF-A0A6L6WLM0-F1
#
_cell.length_a   1.000
_cell.length_b   1.000
_cell.length_c   1.000
_cell.angle_alpha   90.00
_cell.angle_beta   90.00
_cell.angle_gamma   90.00
#
_symmetry.space_group_name_H-M   'P 1'
#
loop_
_entity.id
_entity.type
_entity.pdbx_description
1 polymer ?
#
loop_
_entity_poly.entity_id
_entity_poly.type
_entity_poly.pdbx_seq_one_letter_code
_entity_poly.pdbx_strand_id
1 'polypeptide(L)'
;MAQKPSRIHSVAPKVTLDRAAFVLAFLFGVFGGVLIKFWGAHPFFAASYSAAILIFYAFVSWAGGRVKIEPETIGDNCYYLGFLFTLASLSYTLYQMAEPGGGVDTAQVISGFGVALSSTIMGVFLRVFMMQSRSDFVAKDREVRADVNKSFGDFKKNMSGILAQMKAFSTESIQYAAERDERLRTSTEDFIKDYHSDLSKASESLSKAMEKTFSEAATKAVEEISTSVRESNKKSQEALTELVGSIQQLKTELQEQEAQSFEEIQSRRKRTIKELEEAEKRLKAHGVAMEGYIKITRRASDAMTKRLVPSLDAFRERLDKLPPEEEVHDAPFLEPGEGVENPPQIVDRPFVLMASRKGLKSPRKGPRVKPDVKTDAD
;
A
#
# COMPACT_ATOMS: atom_id res chain seq x y z
N MET A 1 -15.06 -30.52 42.69
CA MET A 1 -15.39 -30.49 44.14
C MET A 1 -16.60 -31.39 44.36
N ALA A 2 -16.56 -32.31 45.33
CA ALA A 2 -17.73 -33.14 45.64
C ALA A 2 -18.67 -32.41 46.63
N GLN A 3 -19.97 -32.36 46.33
CA GLN A 3 -20.95 -31.80 47.26
C GLN A 3 -21.20 -32.78 48.41
N LYS A 4 -21.05 -32.29 49.65
CA LYS A 4 -21.28 -33.06 50.88
C LYS A 4 -22.78 -33.11 51.18
N PRO A 5 -23.42 -34.30 51.32
CA PRO A 5 -24.86 -34.37 51.54
C PRO A 5 -25.25 -33.76 52.89
N SER A 6 -26.17 -32.79 52.86
CA SER A 6 -26.73 -32.17 54.05
C SER A 6 -27.66 -33.15 54.78
N ARG A 7 -27.50 -33.30 56.10
CA ARG A 7 -28.32 -34.22 56.90
C ARG A 7 -29.71 -33.63 57.16
N ILE A 8 -30.75 -34.29 56.67
CA ILE A 8 -32.16 -33.83 56.67
C ILE A 8 -32.84 -34.03 58.04
N HIS A 9 -32.12 -33.81 59.15
CA HIS A 9 -32.62 -33.98 60.53
C HIS A 9 -32.20 -32.83 61.46
N SER A 10 -32.19 -31.60 60.95
CA SER A 10 -32.15 -30.38 61.78
C SER A 10 -33.52 -30.10 62.39
N VAL A 11 -33.86 -30.81 63.48
CA VAL A 11 -34.97 -30.39 64.37
C VAL A 11 -34.65 -28.97 64.83
N ALA A 12 -35.52 -28.01 64.52
CA ALA A 12 -35.14 -26.60 64.52
C ALA A 12 -34.72 -26.11 65.92
N PRO A 13 -33.64 -25.31 66.05
CA PRO A 13 -33.09 -24.85 67.33
C PRO A 13 -34.03 -23.93 68.14
N LYS A 14 -35.22 -23.63 67.61
CA LYS A 14 -36.29 -22.89 68.29
C LYS A 14 -37.16 -23.79 69.18
N VAL A 15 -37.32 -25.07 68.85
CA VAL A 15 -38.07 -26.03 69.68
C VAL A 15 -37.34 -26.34 70.99
N THR A 16 -36.00 -26.36 70.93
CA THR A 16 -35.14 -26.44 72.12
C THR A 16 -35.19 -25.17 72.97
N LEU A 17 -35.46 -24.00 72.36
CA LEU A 17 -35.51 -22.72 73.08
C LEU A 17 -36.79 -22.58 73.90
N ASP A 18 -37.96 -22.92 73.37
CA ASP A 18 -39.21 -22.95 74.17
C ASP A 18 -39.11 -23.96 75.32
N ARG A 19 -38.61 -25.18 75.05
CA ARG A 19 -38.37 -26.19 76.11
C ARG A 19 -37.41 -25.70 77.19
N ALA A 20 -36.37 -24.96 76.82
CA ALA A 20 -35.47 -24.33 77.78
C ALA A 20 -36.17 -23.21 78.57
N ALA A 21 -36.95 -22.35 77.91
CA ALA A 21 -37.73 -21.30 78.57
C ALA A 21 -38.77 -21.85 79.55
N PHE A 22 -39.47 -22.93 79.19
CA PHE A 22 -40.39 -23.68 80.05
C PHE A 22 -39.68 -24.22 81.29
N VAL A 23 -38.56 -24.94 81.12
CA VAL A 23 -37.80 -25.52 82.24
C VAL A 23 -37.20 -24.44 83.14
N LEU A 24 -36.67 -23.35 82.58
CA LEU A 24 -36.17 -22.21 83.34
C LEU A 24 -37.29 -21.52 84.13
N ALA A 25 -38.43 -21.23 83.51
CA ALA A 25 -39.57 -20.61 84.18
C ALA A 25 -40.15 -21.51 85.28
N PHE A 26 -40.20 -22.84 85.08
CA PHE A 26 -40.52 -23.81 86.13
C PHE A 26 -39.53 -23.74 87.30
N LEU A 27 -38.22 -23.83 87.03
CA LEU A 27 -37.17 -23.82 88.06
C LEU A 27 -37.17 -22.51 88.85
N PHE A 28 -37.18 -21.35 88.18
CA PHE A 28 -37.24 -20.05 88.84
C PHE A 28 -38.53 -19.86 89.64
N GLY A 29 -39.69 -20.29 89.12
CA GLY A 29 -40.96 -20.14 89.83
C GLY A 29 -41.12 -21.03 91.05
N VAL A 30 -40.67 -22.29 90.98
CA VAL A 30 -40.65 -23.17 92.16
C VAL A 30 -39.62 -22.67 93.18
N PHE A 31 -38.39 -22.38 92.76
CA PHE A 31 -37.32 -21.95 93.69
C PHE A 31 -37.63 -20.61 94.35
N GLY A 32 -38.02 -19.59 93.58
CA GLY A 32 -38.39 -18.29 94.11
C GLY A 32 -39.69 -18.32 94.93
N GLY A 33 -40.67 -19.12 94.53
CA GLY A 33 -41.92 -19.30 95.30
C GLY A 33 -41.68 -19.94 96.67
N VAL A 34 -40.77 -20.91 96.76
CA VAL A 34 -40.32 -21.49 98.03
C VAL A 34 -39.50 -20.49 98.84
N LEU A 35 -38.56 -19.76 98.22
CA LEU A 35 -37.70 -18.80 98.92
C LEU A 35 -38.50 -17.63 99.53
N ILE A 36 -39.52 -17.12 98.82
CA ILE A 36 -40.42 -16.07 99.31
C ILE A 36 -41.23 -16.57 100.53
N LYS A 37 -41.69 -17.82 100.51
CA LYS A 37 -42.37 -18.43 101.67
C LYS A 37 -41.40 -18.68 102.84
N PHE A 38 -40.16 -19.10 102.58
CA PHE A 38 -39.14 -19.35 103.60
C PHE A 38 -38.77 -18.07 104.38
N TRP A 39 -38.79 -16.90 103.75
CA TRP A 39 -38.64 -15.61 104.42
C TRP A 39 -39.92 -15.09 105.10
N GLY A 40 -41.00 -15.87 105.16
CA GLY A 40 -42.25 -15.48 105.82
C GLY A 40 -42.97 -14.29 105.17
N ALA A 41 -42.69 -14.01 103.90
CA ALA A 41 -43.25 -12.84 103.21
C ALA A 41 -44.77 -12.96 103.03
N HIS A 42 -45.47 -11.81 103.01
CA HIS A 42 -46.93 -11.78 102.96
C HIS A 42 -47.49 -12.58 101.76
N PRO A 43 -48.48 -13.47 101.95
CA PRO A 43 -48.93 -14.43 100.94
C PRO A 43 -49.24 -13.84 99.55
N PHE A 44 -49.80 -12.63 99.47
CA PHE A 44 -50.02 -11.95 98.20
C PHE A 44 -48.75 -11.77 97.36
N PHE A 45 -47.57 -11.57 97.94
CA PHE A 45 -46.33 -11.48 97.17
C PHE A 45 -45.95 -12.82 96.52
N ALA A 46 -46.15 -13.95 97.21
CA ALA A 46 -45.92 -15.27 96.62
C ALA A 46 -46.90 -15.56 95.47
N ALA A 47 -48.19 -15.19 95.64
CA ALA A 47 -49.20 -15.27 94.59
C ALA A 47 -48.84 -14.40 93.37
N SER A 48 -48.52 -13.12 93.60
CA SER A 48 -48.13 -12.19 92.54
C SER A 48 -46.83 -12.59 91.84
N TYR A 49 -45.86 -13.19 92.55
CA TYR A 49 -44.63 -13.72 91.95
C TYR A 49 -44.92 -14.87 90.98
N SER A 50 -45.71 -15.86 91.41
CA SER A 50 -46.14 -16.97 90.55
C SER A 50 -46.92 -16.48 89.33
N ALA A 51 -47.82 -15.51 89.50
CA ALA A 51 -48.55 -14.89 88.39
C ALA A 51 -47.64 -14.10 87.44
N ALA A 52 -46.66 -13.35 87.97
CA ALA A 52 -45.71 -12.58 87.16
C ALA A 52 -44.82 -13.47 86.29
N ILE A 53 -44.38 -14.64 86.79
CA ILE A 53 -43.63 -15.62 86.00
C ILE A 53 -44.48 -16.24 84.90
N LEU A 54 -45.76 -16.55 85.17
CA LEU A 54 -46.68 -17.05 84.15
C LEU A 54 -46.88 -16.02 83.03
N ILE A 55 -47.10 -14.74 83.39
CA ILE A 55 -47.18 -13.62 82.43
C ILE A 55 -45.86 -13.49 81.65
N PHE A 56 -44.71 -13.53 82.33
CA PHE A 56 -43.40 -13.35 81.71
C PHE A 56 -43.06 -14.49 80.73
N TYR A 57 -43.32 -15.75 81.10
CA TYR A 57 -43.17 -16.88 80.19
C TYR A 57 -44.09 -16.75 78.97
N ALA A 58 -45.39 -16.45 79.18
CA ALA A 58 -46.33 -16.24 78.09
C ALA A 58 -45.89 -15.12 77.14
N PHE A 59 -45.45 -13.98 77.68
CA PHE A 59 -44.98 -12.83 76.90
C PHE A 59 -43.68 -13.13 76.14
N VAL A 60 -42.70 -13.79 76.77
CA VAL A 60 -41.43 -14.16 76.11
C VAL A 60 -41.66 -15.18 74.99
N SER A 61 -42.48 -16.21 75.22
CA SER A 61 -42.82 -17.20 74.19
C SER A 61 -43.67 -16.60 73.06
N TRP A 62 -44.56 -15.65 73.35
CA TRP A 62 -45.34 -14.93 72.34
C TRP A 62 -44.47 -13.97 71.50
N ALA A 63 -43.66 -13.12 72.15
CA ALA A 63 -42.82 -12.13 71.48
C ALA A 63 -41.64 -12.76 70.70
N GLY A 64 -41.02 -13.81 71.26
CA GLY A 64 -40.00 -14.60 70.57
C GLY A 64 -40.56 -15.54 69.50
N GLY A 65 -41.83 -15.94 69.63
CA GLY A 65 -42.53 -16.90 68.79
C GLY A 65 -42.99 -16.41 67.41
N ARG A 66 -42.44 -15.30 66.89
CA ARG A 66 -42.93 -14.58 65.68
C ARG A 66 -43.16 -15.39 64.40
N VAL A 67 -42.70 -16.65 64.32
CA VAL A 67 -43.15 -17.64 63.33
C VAL A 67 -43.18 -19.04 63.98
N LYS A 68 -44.36 -19.68 64.00
CA LYS A 68 -44.60 -21.11 64.34
C LYS A 68 -44.34 -21.55 65.80
N ILE A 69 -44.86 -20.81 66.78
CA ILE A 69 -45.40 -21.45 68.00
C ILE A 69 -46.92 -21.25 67.94
N GLU A 70 -47.70 -22.32 68.08
CA GLU A 70 -49.16 -22.19 68.13
C GLU A 70 -49.56 -21.63 69.51
N PRO A 71 -50.46 -20.63 69.60
CA PRO A 71 -50.88 -20.08 70.89
C PRO A 71 -51.42 -21.14 71.86
N GLU A 72 -52.02 -22.21 71.33
CA GLU A 72 -52.47 -23.37 72.11
C GLU A 72 -51.32 -24.04 72.89
N THR A 73 -50.13 -24.18 72.30
CA THR A 73 -48.94 -24.72 73.00
C THR A 73 -48.48 -23.80 74.13
N ILE A 74 -48.48 -22.48 73.91
CA ILE A 74 -48.12 -21.50 74.95
C ILE A 74 -49.14 -21.54 76.09
N GLY A 75 -50.43 -21.60 75.77
CA GLY A 75 -51.52 -21.71 76.73
C GLY A 75 -51.45 -22.99 77.56
N ASP A 76 -51.23 -24.14 76.92
CA ASP A 76 -51.06 -25.44 77.59
C ASP A 76 -49.81 -25.43 78.49
N ASN A 77 -48.69 -24.87 78.03
CA ASN A 77 -47.49 -24.70 78.85
C ASN A 77 -47.74 -23.81 80.07
N CYS A 78 -48.49 -22.70 79.93
CA CYS A 78 -48.88 -21.84 81.06
C CYS A 78 -49.78 -22.57 82.06
N TYR A 79 -50.70 -23.42 81.57
CA TYR A 79 -51.54 -24.26 82.41
C TYR A 79 -50.72 -25.30 83.19
N TYR A 80 -49.76 -25.97 82.55
CA TYR A 80 -48.86 -26.91 83.23
C TYR A 80 -47.94 -26.21 84.25
N LEU A 81 -47.38 -25.03 83.94
CA LEU A 81 -46.63 -24.25 84.94
C LEU A 81 -47.51 -23.84 86.12
N GLY A 82 -48.73 -23.36 85.86
CA GLY A 82 -49.68 -23.00 86.92
C GLY A 82 -49.96 -24.17 87.86
N PHE A 83 -50.27 -25.35 87.30
CA PHE A 83 -50.47 -26.59 88.05
C PHE A 83 -49.21 -27.04 88.82
N LEU A 84 -48.02 -26.94 88.22
CA LEU A 84 -46.76 -27.31 88.87
C LEU A 84 -46.41 -26.36 90.03
N PHE A 85 -46.64 -25.05 89.88
CA PHE A 85 -46.50 -24.08 90.97
C PHE A 85 -47.51 -24.35 92.10
N THR A 86 -48.74 -24.74 91.77
CA THR A 86 -49.76 -25.16 92.74
C THR A 86 -49.29 -26.39 93.53
N LEU A 87 -48.81 -27.44 92.85
CA LEU A 87 -48.27 -28.63 93.52
C LEU A 87 -47.10 -28.28 94.44
N ALA A 88 -46.09 -27.55 93.95
CA ALA A 88 -44.93 -27.15 94.76
C ALA A 88 -45.33 -26.28 95.97
N SER A 89 -46.26 -25.34 95.77
CA SER A 89 -46.81 -24.47 96.82
C SER A 89 -47.50 -25.29 97.92
N LEU A 90 -48.27 -26.32 97.55
CA LEU A 90 -48.93 -27.22 98.50
C LEU A 90 -47.93 -28.16 99.20
N SER A 91 -47.00 -28.78 98.46
CA SER A 91 -45.96 -29.64 99.03
C SER A 91 -45.13 -28.93 100.09
N TYR A 92 -44.73 -27.67 99.84
CA TYR A 92 -44.00 -26.87 100.84
C TYR A 92 -44.87 -26.45 102.04
N THR A 93 -46.18 -26.30 101.85
CA THR A 93 -47.12 -26.01 102.96
C THR A 93 -47.32 -27.24 103.84
N LEU A 94 -47.40 -28.44 103.24
CA LEU A 94 -47.45 -29.72 103.97
C LEU A 94 -46.13 -30.08 104.65
N TYR A 95 -44.99 -29.69 104.07
CA TYR A 95 -43.67 -29.93 104.65
C TYR A 95 -43.48 -29.20 105.99
N GLN A 96 -43.77 -27.90 106.05
CA GLN A 96 -43.73 -27.12 107.30
C GLN A 96 -44.67 -27.68 108.37
N MET A 97 -45.86 -28.15 107.97
CA MET A 97 -46.83 -28.80 108.87
C MET A 97 -46.32 -30.13 109.47
N ALA A 98 -45.27 -30.73 108.89
CA ALA A 98 -44.69 -31.98 109.34
C ALA A 98 -43.43 -31.81 110.23
N GLU A 99 -42.99 -30.57 110.51
CA GLU A 99 -41.80 -30.33 111.34
C GLU A 99 -42.09 -30.58 112.84
N PRO A 100 -41.38 -31.51 113.51
CA PRO A 100 -41.68 -31.87 114.90
C PRO A 100 -41.40 -30.73 115.89
N GLY A 101 -42.47 -30.12 116.42
CA GLY A 101 -42.42 -29.05 117.43
C GLY A 101 -43.18 -27.79 117.05
N GLY A 102 -43.55 -27.62 115.78
CA GLY A 102 -44.46 -26.56 115.35
C GLY A 102 -45.90 -26.82 115.78
N GLY A 103 -46.57 -25.82 116.34
CA GLY A 103 -48.03 -25.83 116.45
C GLY A 103 -48.67 -25.61 115.08
N VAL A 104 -49.81 -26.27 114.80
CA VAL A 104 -50.48 -26.16 113.49
C VAL A 104 -51.14 -24.79 113.34
N ASP A 105 -50.45 -23.83 112.70
CA ASP A 105 -51.03 -22.56 112.29
C ASP A 105 -51.95 -22.76 111.07
N THR A 106 -53.25 -22.76 111.35
CA THR A 106 -54.29 -22.90 110.32
C THR A 106 -54.35 -21.70 109.37
N ALA A 107 -53.92 -20.50 109.77
CA ALA A 107 -53.84 -19.34 108.89
C ALA A 107 -52.66 -19.44 107.92
N GLN A 108 -51.51 -19.98 108.37
CA GLN A 108 -50.38 -20.30 107.48
C GLN A 108 -50.78 -21.36 106.44
N VAL A 109 -51.53 -22.39 106.86
CA VAL A 109 -52.07 -23.40 105.93
C VAL A 109 -53.04 -22.78 104.92
N ILE A 110 -54.08 -22.06 105.38
CA ILE A 110 -55.11 -21.44 104.52
C ILE A 110 -54.46 -20.48 103.50
N SER A 111 -53.48 -19.68 103.92
CA SER A 111 -52.78 -18.77 103.01
C SER A 111 -51.85 -19.50 102.03
N GLY A 112 -51.20 -20.59 102.44
CA GLY A 112 -50.45 -21.48 101.55
C GLY A 112 -51.32 -22.10 100.44
N PHE A 113 -52.54 -22.53 100.79
CA PHE A 113 -53.56 -22.96 99.83
C PHE A 113 -54.04 -21.82 98.92
N GLY A 114 -54.27 -20.62 99.46
CA GLY A 114 -54.66 -19.44 98.67
C GLY A 114 -53.64 -19.06 97.59
N VAL A 115 -52.35 -19.09 97.94
CA VAL A 115 -51.25 -18.91 96.97
C VAL A 115 -51.28 -19.99 95.89
N ALA A 116 -51.46 -21.26 96.26
CA ALA A 116 -51.55 -22.35 95.30
C ALA A 116 -52.78 -22.23 94.36
N LEU A 117 -53.94 -21.83 94.87
CA LEU A 117 -55.11 -21.61 94.02
C LEU A 117 -54.90 -20.45 93.02
N SER A 118 -54.16 -19.40 93.41
CA SER A 118 -53.87 -18.27 92.53
C SER A 118 -53.04 -18.66 91.30
N SER A 119 -52.04 -19.55 91.43
CA SER A 119 -51.25 -20.05 90.30
C SER A 119 -52.08 -20.91 89.34
N THR A 120 -53.02 -21.72 89.86
CA THR A 120 -53.95 -22.48 89.02
C THR A 120 -54.87 -21.56 88.22
N ILE A 121 -55.49 -20.57 88.89
CA ILE A 121 -56.41 -19.61 88.26
C ILE A 121 -55.69 -18.85 87.15
N MET A 122 -54.46 -18.37 87.41
CA MET A 122 -53.69 -17.61 86.43
C MET A 122 -53.24 -18.47 85.23
N GLY A 123 -52.82 -19.72 85.47
CA GLY A 123 -52.46 -20.66 84.41
C GLY A 123 -53.64 -21.00 83.48
N VAL A 124 -54.84 -21.21 84.04
CA VAL A 124 -56.08 -21.44 83.28
C VAL A 124 -56.50 -20.18 82.51
N PHE A 125 -56.42 -19.00 83.13
CA PHE A 125 -56.75 -17.73 82.47
C PHE A 125 -55.85 -17.47 81.25
N LEU A 126 -54.54 -17.63 81.40
CA LEU A 126 -53.58 -17.51 80.29
C LEU A 126 -53.84 -18.54 79.19
N ARG A 127 -54.22 -19.78 79.54
CA ARG A 127 -54.60 -20.81 78.55
C ARG A 127 -55.78 -20.36 77.68
N VAL A 128 -56.86 -19.88 78.30
CA VAL A 128 -58.05 -19.41 77.58
C VAL A 128 -57.74 -18.20 76.71
N PHE A 129 -56.99 -17.22 77.24
CA PHE A 129 -56.58 -16.02 76.51
C PHE A 129 -55.72 -16.34 75.28
N MET A 130 -54.70 -17.21 75.43
CA MET A 130 -53.87 -17.66 74.31
C MET A 130 -54.68 -18.44 73.28
N MET A 131 -55.58 -19.33 73.69
CA MET A 131 -56.43 -20.10 72.77
C MET A 131 -57.37 -19.18 71.95
N GLN A 132 -57.94 -18.14 72.55
CA GLN A 132 -58.76 -17.15 71.83
C GLN A 132 -57.93 -16.38 70.78
N SER A 133 -56.68 -16.04 71.09
CA SER A 133 -55.78 -15.33 70.16
C SER A 133 -55.49 -16.10 68.85
N ARG A 134 -55.68 -17.42 68.80
CA ARG A 134 -55.44 -18.24 67.60
C ARG A 134 -56.36 -17.87 66.43
N SER A 135 -57.61 -17.47 66.71
CA SER A 135 -58.65 -17.27 65.69
C SER A 135 -58.29 -16.18 64.67
N ASP A 136 -57.80 -15.04 65.17
CA ASP A 136 -57.32 -13.89 64.37
C ASP A 136 -56.16 -14.28 63.43
N PHE A 137 -55.14 -14.97 63.95
CA PHE A 137 -54.01 -15.42 63.14
C PHE A 137 -54.43 -16.35 61.98
N VAL A 138 -55.40 -17.26 62.20
CA VAL A 138 -55.87 -18.19 61.16
C VAL A 138 -56.74 -17.48 60.11
N ALA A 139 -57.53 -16.48 60.49
CA ALA A 139 -58.25 -15.64 59.54
C ALA A 139 -57.26 -14.86 58.65
N LYS A 140 -56.24 -14.26 59.27
CA LYS A 140 -55.24 -13.43 58.60
C LYS A 140 -54.31 -14.21 57.66
N ASP A 141 -53.91 -15.44 58.02
CA ASP A 141 -53.14 -16.31 57.12
C ASP A 141 -53.97 -16.73 55.89
N ARG A 142 -55.28 -16.93 56.03
CA ARG A 142 -56.19 -17.20 54.89
C ARG A 142 -56.35 -15.99 53.98
N GLU A 143 -56.52 -14.79 54.55
CA GLU A 143 -56.59 -13.53 53.81
C GLU A 143 -55.31 -13.28 52.99
N VAL A 144 -54.14 -13.37 53.63
CA VAL A 144 -52.83 -13.21 52.96
C VAL A 144 -52.64 -14.24 51.84
N ARG A 145 -53.03 -15.51 52.04
CA ARG A 145 -52.99 -16.52 50.96
C ARG A 145 -53.92 -16.20 49.81
N ALA A 146 -55.12 -15.69 50.07
CA ALA A 146 -56.08 -15.31 49.05
C ALA A 146 -55.55 -14.13 48.21
N ASP A 147 -54.99 -13.11 48.85
CA ASP A 147 -54.42 -11.94 48.17
C ASP A 147 -53.14 -12.28 47.38
N VAL A 148 -52.26 -13.13 47.93
CA VAL A 148 -51.10 -13.65 47.18
C VAL A 148 -51.54 -14.46 45.96
N ASN A 149 -52.53 -15.35 46.09
CA ASN A 149 -53.05 -16.13 44.97
C ASN A 149 -53.69 -15.24 43.89
N LYS A 150 -54.44 -14.20 44.29
CA LYS A 150 -55.02 -13.19 43.40
C LYS A 150 -53.92 -12.43 42.66
N SER A 151 -52.92 -11.93 43.38
CA SER A 151 -51.77 -11.22 42.83
C SER A 151 -50.98 -12.08 41.83
N PHE A 152 -50.80 -13.37 42.10
CA PHE A 152 -50.22 -14.32 41.15
C PHE A 152 -51.11 -14.54 39.90
N GLY A 153 -52.43 -14.54 40.06
CA GLY A 153 -53.39 -14.61 38.96
C GLY A 153 -53.32 -13.39 38.04
N ASP A 154 -53.32 -12.18 38.61
CA ASP A 154 -53.21 -10.92 37.88
C ASP A 154 -51.82 -10.77 37.22
N PHE A 155 -50.74 -11.15 37.91
CA PHE A 155 -49.39 -11.22 37.32
C PHE A 155 -49.34 -12.19 36.12
N LYS A 156 -49.91 -13.39 36.25
CA LYS A 156 -49.97 -14.38 35.16
C LYS A 156 -50.77 -13.85 33.97
N LYS A 157 -51.91 -13.19 34.21
CA LYS A 157 -52.74 -12.54 33.18
C LYS A 157 -51.94 -11.47 32.41
N ASN A 158 -51.24 -10.60 33.13
CA ASN A 158 -50.41 -9.54 32.54
C ASN A 158 -49.26 -10.15 31.72
N MET A 159 -48.58 -11.18 32.25
CA MET A 159 -47.52 -11.90 31.53
C MET A 159 -48.02 -12.56 30.23
N SER A 160 -49.21 -13.17 30.24
CA SER A 160 -49.83 -13.70 29.02
C SER A 160 -50.18 -12.61 28.01
N GLY A 161 -50.58 -11.42 28.45
CA GLY A 161 -50.79 -10.24 27.59
C GLY A 161 -49.50 -9.77 26.92
N ILE A 162 -48.41 -9.64 27.70
CA ILE A 162 -47.08 -9.26 27.21
C ILE A 162 -46.57 -10.29 26.18
N LEU A 163 -46.75 -11.58 26.43
CA LEU A 163 -46.34 -12.64 25.48
C LEU A 163 -47.13 -12.57 24.16
N ALA A 164 -48.42 -12.24 24.21
CA ALA A 164 -49.23 -12.04 23.00
C ALA A 164 -48.78 -10.80 22.20
N GLN A 165 -48.49 -9.68 22.89
CA GLN A 165 -47.96 -8.46 22.28
C GLN A 165 -46.57 -8.67 21.67
N MET A 166 -45.66 -9.36 22.37
CA MET A 166 -44.33 -9.72 21.88
C MET A 166 -44.41 -10.58 20.62
N LYS A 167 -45.36 -11.53 20.55
CA LYS A 167 -45.59 -12.33 19.34
C LYS A 167 -46.07 -11.47 18.17
N ALA A 168 -47.05 -10.58 18.41
CA ALA A 168 -47.56 -9.67 17.38
C ALA A 168 -46.44 -8.76 16.84
N PHE A 169 -45.71 -8.09 17.73
CA PHE A 169 -44.55 -7.25 17.40
C PHE A 169 -43.47 -8.02 16.62
N SER A 170 -43.21 -9.29 16.96
CA SER A 170 -42.25 -10.12 16.21
C SER A 170 -42.72 -10.41 14.78
N THR A 171 -44.00 -10.74 14.58
CA THR A 171 -44.56 -10.95 13.23
C THR A 171 -44.56 -9.65 12.43
N GLU A 172 -44.97 -8.54 13.03
CA GLU A 172 -44.99 -7.21 12.41
C GLU A 172 -43.57 -6.73 12.05
N SER A 173 -42.58 -6.95 12.92
CA SER A 173 -41.17 -6.64 12.65
C SER A 173 -40.59 -7.44 11.47
N ILE A 174 -40.98 -8.71 11.33
CA ILE A 174 -40.58 -9.55 10.19
C ILE A 174 -41.23 -9.05 8.89
N GLN A 175 -42.50 -8.64 8.94
CA GLN A 175 -43.17 -8.03 7.79
C GLN A 175 -42.51 -6.70 7.40
N TYR A 176 -42.26 -5.80 8.34
CA TYR A 176 -41.57 -4.55 8.07
C TYR A 176 -40.14 -4.75 7.54
N ALA A 177 -39.42 -5.78 8.00
CA ALA A 177 -38.12 -6.13 7.43
C ALA A 177 -38.24 -6.56 5.96
N ALA A 178 -39.22 -7.40 5.62
CA ALA A 178 -39.46 -7.82 4.24
C ALA A 178 -39.92 -6.66 3.33
N GLU A 179 -40.84 -5.81 3.81
CA GLU A 179 -41.27 -4.62 3.06
C GLU A 179 -40.13 -3.61 2.88
N ARG A 180 -39.26 -3.44 3.88
CA ARG A 180 -38.06 -2.59 3.79
C ARG A 180 -37.08 -3.13 2.77
N ASP A 181 -36.83 -4.44 2.78
CA ASP A 181 -35.87 -5.07 1.88
C ASP A 181 -36.36 -5.03 0.43
N GLU A 182 -37.66 -5.21 0.15
CA GLU A 182 -38.19 -5.01 -1.21
C GLU A 182 -38.12 -3.53 -1.62
N ARG A 183 -38.46 -2.57 -0.74
CA ARG A 183 -38.30 -1.12 -1.05
C ARG A 183 -36.83 -0.75 -1.32
N LEU A 184 -35.89 -1.32 -0.57
CA LEU A 184 -34.45 -1.16 -0.85
C LEU A 184 -34.07 -1.80 -2.19
N ARG A 185 -34.62 -2.97 -2.51
CA ARG A 185 -34.41 -3.67 -3.79
C ARG A 185 -34.88 -2.81 -4.97
N THR A 186 -36.12 -2.31 -4.93
CA THR A 186 -36.67 -1.40 -5.95
C THR A 186 -35.85 -0.13 -6.07
N SER A 187 -35.57 0.55 -4.94
CA SER A 187 -34.79 1.79 -4.94
C SER A 187 -33.36 1.60 -5.45
N THR A 188 -32.77 0.40 -5.29
CA THR A 188 -31.44 0.06 -5.83
C THR A 188 -31.51 -0.22 -7.32
N GLU A 189 -32.53 -0.94 -7.80
CA GLU A 189 -32.77 -1.16 -9.23
C GLU A 189 -33.01 0.17 -9.97
N ASP A 190 -33.79 1.08 -9.40
CA ASP A 190 -34.06 2.38 -10.00
C ASP A 190 -32.81 3.28 -9.99
N PHE A 191 -32.07 3.34 -8.88
CA PHE A 191 -30.78 4.03 -8.85
C PHE A 191 -29.79 3.49 -9.89
N ILE A 192 -29.73 2.17 -10.12
CA ILE A 192 -28.88 1.56 -11.15
C ILE A 192 -29.34 1.96 -12.56
N LYS A 193 -30.65 2.02 -12.84
CA LYS A 193 -31.20 2.48 -14.13
C LYS A 193 -30.83 3.94 -14.38
N ASP A 194 -31.02 4.82 -13.40
CA ASP A 194 -30.70 6.24 -13.51
C ASP A 194 -29.19 6.47 -13.67
N TYR A 195 -28.37 5.79 -12.88
CA TYR A 195 -26.90 5.87 -12.99
C TYR A 195 -26.40 5.37 -14.36
N HIS A 196 -26.98 4.31 -14.92
CA HIS A 196 -26.66 3.86 -16.28
C HIS A 196 -27.16 4.86 -17.34
N SER A 197 -28.31 5.51 -17.13
CA SER A 197 -28.85 6.56 -18.00
C SER A 197 -27.92 7.77 -18.04
N ASP A 198 -27.46 8.24 -16.89
CA ASP A 198 -26.56 9.40 -16.79
C ASP A 198 -25.13 9.09 -17.23
N LEU A 199 -24.61 7.89 -16.95
CA LEU A 199 -23.32 7.43 -17.50
C LEU A 199 -23.36 7.36 -19.04
N SER A 200 -24.49 6.95 -19.63
CA SER A 200 -24.68 6.96 -21.09
C SER A 200 -24.65 8.38 -21.66
N LYS A 201 -25.39 9.33 -21.06
CA LYS A 201 -25.37 10.76 -21.44
C LYS A 201 -23.98 11.38 -21.28
N ALA A 202 -23.26 11.03 -20.22
CA ALA A 202 -21.89 11.47 -19.98
C ALA A 202 -20.93 10.92 -21.05
N SER A 203 -21.05 9.64 -21.42
CA SER A 203 -20.28 9.02 -22.50
C SER A 203 -20.57 9.66 -23.87
N GLU A 204 -21.84 9.96 -24.18
CA GLU A 204 -22.23 10.62 -25.42
C GLU A 204 -21.70 12.06 -25.51
N SER A 205 -21.77 12.83 -24.41
CA SER A 205 -21.22 14.19 -24.36
C SER A 205 -19.68 14.22 -24.40
N LEU A 206 -19.00 13.27 -23.74
CA LEU A 206 -17.56 13.08 -23.86
C LEU A 206 -17.15 12.72 -25.30
N SER A 207 -17.90 11.83 -25.95
CA SER A 207 -17.65 11.43 -27.35
C SER A 207 -17.75 12.63 -28.30
N LYS A 208 -18.80 13.45 -28.16
CA LYS A 208 -18.97 14.70 -28.94
C LYS A 208 -17.88 15.74 -28.64
N ALA A 209 -17.45 15.84 -27.38
CA ALA A 209 -16.34 16.72 -27.00
C ALA A 209 -15.00 16.26 -27.61
N MET A 210 -14.73 14.95 -27.61
CA MET A 210 -13.55 14.37 -28.26
C MET A 210 -13.58 14.52 -29.79
N GLU A 211 -14.71 14.24 -30.43
CA GLU A 211 -14.91 14.43 -31.88
C GLU A 211 -14.64 15.89 -32.29
N LYS A 212 -15.24 16.85 -31.56
CA LYS A 212 -14.97 18.28 -31.76
C LYS A 212 -13.49 18.61 -31.58
N THR A 213 -12.87 18.17 -30.48
CA THR A 213 -11.46 18.45 -30.18
C THR A 213 -10.52 17.85 -31.24
N PHE A 214 -10.82 16.65 -31.74
CA PHE A 214 -10.05 15.99 -32.79
C PHE A 214 -10.20 16.70 -34.14
N SER A 215 -11.40 17.20 -34.46
CA SER A 215 -11.67 18.03 -35.64
C SER A 215 -10.93 19.38 -35.58
N GLU A 216 -10.96 20.06 -34.44
CA GLU A 216 -10.20 21.31 -34.20
C GLU A 216 -8.67 21.09 -34.23
N ALA A 217 -8.19 19.95 -33.75
CA ALA A 217 -6.78 19.58 -33.84
C ALA A 217 -6.35 19.22 -35.28
N ALA A 218 -7.17 18.46 -36.00
CA ALA A 218 -6.89 18.07 -37.39
C ALA A 218 -6.91 19.27 -38.34
N THR A 219 -7.86 20.20 -38.17
CA THR A 219 -7.92 21.43 -38.97
C THR A 219 -6.71 22.33 -38.72
N LYS A 220 -6.29 22.53 -37.45
CA LYS A 220 -5.04 23.23 -37.12
C LYS A 220 -3.80 22.55 -37.70
N ALA A 221 -3.68 21.23 -37.58
CA ALA A 221 -2.55 20.49 -38.16
C ALA A 221 -2.48 20.64 -39.69
N VAL A 222 -3.63 20.64 -40.38
CA VAL A 222 -3.69 20.93 -41.83
C VAL A 222 -3.28 22.38 -42.13
N GLU A 223 -3.64 23.35 -41.29
CA GLU A 223 -3.25 24.75 -41.45
C GLU A 223 -1.74 24.97 -41.21
N GLU A 224 -1.15 24.34 -40.18
CA GLU A 224 0.30 24.33 -39.91
C GLU A 224 1.09 23.64 -41.03
N ILE A 225 0.59 22.52 -41.57
CA ILE A 225 1.17 21.89 -42.77
C ILE A 225 1.06 22.83 -43.98
N SER A 226 -0.07 23.52 -44.14
CA SER A 226 -0.31 24.45 -45.25
C SER A 226 0.59 25.70 -45.20
N THR A 227 0.90 26.22 -44.01
CA THR A 227 1.86 27.33 -43.84
C THR A 227 3.30 26.86 -44.03
N SER A 228 3.68 25.72 -43.44
CA SER A 228 4.99 25.09 -43.61
C SER A 228 5.32 24.77 -45.08
N VAL A 229 4.36 24.21 -45.84
CA VAL A 229 4.52 23.96 -47.28
C VAL A 229 4.66 25.26 -48.07
N ARG A 230 3.93 26.33 -47.72
CA ARG A 230 4.11 27.66 -48.36
C ARG A 230 5.51 28.23 -48.08
N GLU A 231 6.00 28.12 -46.85
CA GLU A 231 7.34 28.60 -46.48
C GLU A 231 8.45 27.79 -47.17
N SER A 232 8.31 26.46 -47.23
CA SER A 232 9.22 25.57 -47.95
C SER A 232 9.25 25.88 -49.46
N ASN A 233 8.09 26.13 -50.07
CA ASN A 233 8.00 26.57 -51.48
C ASN A 233 8.66 27.94 -51.68
N LYS A 234 8.50 28.90 -50.74
CA LYS A 234 9.17 30.20 -50.80
C LYS A 234 10.70 30.05 -50.76
N LYS A 235 11.23 29.27 -49.80
CA LYS A 235 12.68 28.98 -49.70
C LYS A 235 13.20 28.26 -50.94
N SER A 236 12.39 27.38 -51.54
CA SER A 236 12.74 26.71 -52.80
C SER A 236 12.77 27.69 -53.99
N GLN A 237 11.87 28.66 -54.05
CA GLN A 237 11.90 29.73 -55.07
C GLN A 237 13.09 30.68 -54.88
N GLU A 238 13.44 31.00 -53.62
CA GLU A 238 14.62 31.79 -53.28
C GLU A 238 15.91 31.08 -53.72
N ALA A 239 16.07 29.79 -53.37
CA ALA A 239 17.21 28.97 -53.77
C ALA A 239 17.28 28.75 -55.31
N LEU A 240 16.14 28.62 -56.00
CA LEU A 240 16.12 28.56 -57.47
C LEU A 240 16.54 29.90 -58.10
N THR A 241 16.19 31.03 -57.47
CA THR A 241 16.60 32.37 -57.93
C THR A 241 18.10 32.59 -57.71
N GLU A 242 18.65 32.15 -56.57
CA GLU A 242 20.08 32.15 -56.28
C GLU A 242 20.86 31.25 -57.24
N LEU A 243 20.33 30.06 -57.58
CA LEU A 243 20.91 29.15 -58.57
C LEU A 243 20.92 29.78 -59.97
N VAL A 244 19.84 30.45 -60.39
CA VAL A 244 19.81 31.18 -61.67
C VAL A 244 20.81 32.35 -61.68
N GLY A 245 20.95 33.07 -60.56
CA GLY A 245 21.99 34.09 -60.39
C GLY A 245 23.41 33.52 -60.53
N SER A 246 23.68 32.38 -59.87
CA SER A 246 24.96 31.67 -59.94
C SER A 246 25.27 31.18 -61.36
N ILE A 247 24.27 30.64 -62.08
CA ILE A 247 24.41 30.23 -63.49
C ILE A 247 24.72 31.44 -64.38
N GLN A 248 24.10 32.59 -64.12
CA GLN A 248 24.35 33.82 -64.88
C GLN A 248 25.75 34.40 -64.59
N GLN A 249 26.24 34.33 -63.35
CA GLN A 249 27.62 34.68 -63.01
C GLN A 249 28.63 33.76 -63.71
N LEU A 250 28.47 32.44 -63.59
CA LEU A 250 29.35 31.46 -64.21
C LEU A 250 29.35 31.58 -65.75
N LYS A 251 28.23 31.96 -66.35
CA LYS A 251 28.17 32.35 -67.77
C LYS A 251 29.05 33.57 -68.08
N THR A 252 29.01 34.62 -67.26
CA THR A 252 29.87 35.80 -67.44
C THR A 252 31.34 35.46 -67.28
N GLU A 253 31.71 34.65 -66.27
CA GLU A 253 33.08 34.15 -66.08
C GLU A 253 33.57 33.35 -67.28
N LEU A 254 32.74 32.46 -67.85
CA LEU A 254 33.08 31.72 -69.08
C LEU A 254 33.27 32.64 -70.29
N GLN A 255 32.46 33.68 -70.45
CA GLN A 255 32.61 34.66 -71.54
C GLN A 255 33.89 35.51 -71.38
N GLU A 256 34.28 35.84 -70.15
CA GLU A 256 35.53 36.54 -69.86
C GLU A 256 36.75 35.63 -70.08
N GLN A 257 36.67 34.36 -69.67
CA GLN A 257 37.70 33.35 -69.96
C GLN A 257 37.86 33.10 -71.46
N GLU A 258 36.76 33.05 -72.22
CA GLU A 258 36.78 32.91 -73.68
C GLU A 258 37.51 34.10 -74.32
N ALA A 259 37.19 35.34 -73.90
CA ALA A 259 37.85 36.55 -74.38
C ALA A 259 39.37 36.57 -74.06
N GLN A 260 39.77 36.22 -72.84
CA GLN A 260 41.18 36.11 -72.44
C GLN A 260 41.92 35.05 -73.27
N SER A 261 41.29 33.90 -73.54
CA SER A 261 41.88 32.86 -74.41
C SER A 261 42.08 33.35 -75.85
N PHE A 262 41.17 34.20 -76.34
CA PHE A 262 41.26 34.78 -77.68
C PHE A 262 42.41 35.78 -77.81
N GLU A 263 42.64 36.61 -76.78
CA GLU A 263 43.84 37.45 -76.69
C GLU A 263 45.12 36.64 -76.59
N GLU A 264 45.13 35.54 -75.82
CA GLU A 264 46.31 34.68 -75.71
C GLU A 264 46.66 34.06 -77.08
N ILE A 265 45.66 33.54 -77.80
CA ILE A 265 45.80 33.00 -79.17
C ILE A 265 46.31 34.08 -80.14
N GLN A 266 45.80 35.31 -80.06
CA GLN A 266 46.30 36.46 -80.84
C GLN A 266 47.78 36.75 -80.54
N SER A 267 48.17 36.74 -79.25
CA SER A 267 49.55 36.99 -78.82
C SER A 267 50.52 35.92 -79.32
N ARG A 268 50.14 34.64 -79.20
CA ARG A 268 50.88 33.48 -79.74
C ARG A 268 51.04 33.61 -81.25
N ARG A 269 49.96 33.92 -81.99
CA ARG A 269 50.00 34.13 -83.46
C ARG A 269 50.97 35.24 -83.87
N LYS A 270 50.95 36.40 -83.19
CA LYS A 270 51.90 37.49 -83.45
C LYS A 270 53.36 37.07 -83.21
N ARG A 271 53.60 36.29 -82.15
CA ARG A 271 54.93 35.73 -81.85
C ARG A 271 55.41 34.77 -82.94
N THR A 272 54.59 33.82 -83.36
CA THR A 272 54.95 32.84 -84.42
C THR A 272 55.22 33.50 -85.76
N ILE A 273 54.51 34.57 -86.13
CA ILE A 273 54.80 35.37 -87.33
C ILE A 273 56.21 35.99 -87.24
N LYS A 274 56.58 36.56 -86.08
CA LYS A 274 57.91 37.15 -85.88
C LYS A 274 59.03 36.08 -85.92
N GLU A 275 58.80 34.92 -85.34
CA GLU A 275 59.72 33.77 -85.39
C GLU A 275 59.90 33.26 -86.84
N LEU A 276 58.86 33.33 -87.68
CA LEU A 276 58.92 33.06 -89.12
C LEU A 276 59.71 34.12 -89.90
N GLU A 277 59.54 35.41 -89.64
CA GLU A 277 60.34 36.49 -90.26
C GLU A 277 61.84 36.36 -89.93
N GLU A 278 62.17 35.95 -88.70
CA GLU A 278 63.55 35.68 -88.31
C GLU A 278 64.12 34.42 -88.99
N ALA A 279 63.30 33.38 -89.19
CA ALA A 279 63.68 32.21 -89.97
C ALA A 279 63.89 32.54 -91.46
N GLU A 280 63.05 33.39 -92.06
CA GLU A 280 63.19 33.86 -93.44
C GLU A 280 64.50 34.63 -93.65
N LYS A 281 64.86 35.52 -92.71
CA LYS A 281 66.16 36.23 -92.71
C LYS A 281 67.34 35.27 -92.63
N ARG A 282 67.26 34.22 -91.79
CA ARG A 282 68.29 33.17 -91.71
C ARG A 282 68.42 32.39 -93.02
N LEU A 283 67.30 32.01 -93.65
CA LEU A 283 67.29 31.32 -94.94
C LEU A 283 67.87 32.18 -96.07
N LYS A 284 67.55 33.48 -96.11
CA LYS A 284 68.13 34.43 -97.08
C LYS A 284 69.64 34.57 -96.91
N ALA A 285 70.15 34.68 -95.68
CA ALA A 285 71.58 34.69 -95.40
C ALA A 285 72.26 33.36 -95.82
N HIS A 286 71.62 32.23 -95.54
CA HIS A 286 72.11 30.91 -95.94
C HIS A 286 72.14 30.70 -97.46
N GLY A 287 71.20 31.30 -98.20
CA GLY A 287 71.19 31.31 -99.66
C GLY A 287 72.39 32.06 -100.26
N VAL A 288 72.72 33.24 -99.72
CA VAL A 288 73.90 34.02 -100.14
C VAL A 288 75.20 33.25 -99.84
N ALA A 289 75.29 32.57 -98.69
CA ALA A 289 76.43 31.71 -98.36
C ALA A 289 76.56 30.52 -99.34
N MET A 290 75.45 29.88 -99.71
CA MET A 290 75.40 28.78 -100.68
C MET A 290 75.88 29.22 -102.07
N GLU A 291 75.50 30.43 -102.50
CA GLU A 291 75.96 31.03 -103.76
C GLU A 291 77.49 31.27 -103.78
N GLY A 292 78.08 31.56 -102.61
CA GLY A 292 79.53 31.63 -102.41
C GLY A 292 80.23 30.29 -102.66
N TYR A 293 79.71 29.20 -102.06
CA TYR A 293 80.22 27.85 -102.28
C TYR A 293 80.16 27.43 -103.77
N ILE A 294 79.06 27.74 -104.45
CA ILE A 294 78.88 27.45 -105.90
C ILE A 294 79.92 28.18 -106.77
N LYS A 295 80.30 29.41 -106.41
CA LYS A 295 81.34 30.17 -107.13
C LYS A 295 82.75 29.60 -106.90
N ILE A 296 83.02 28.99 -105.75
CA ILE A 296 84.30 28.33 -105.44
C ILE A 296 84.43 27.01 -106.21
N THR A 297 83.43 26.13 -106.16
CA THR A 297 83.46 24.84 -106.87
C THR A 297 83.54 25.00 -108.39
N ARG A 298 82.84 26.00 -108.96
CA ARG A 298 82.94 26.32 -110.39
C ARG A 298 84.36 26.74 -110.81
N ARG A 299 85.01 27.61 -110.03
CA ARG A 299 86.41 28.00 -110.28
C ARG A 299 87.40 26.83 -110.18
N ALA A 300 87.17 25.89 -109.26
CA ALA A 300 87.97 24.68 -109.17
C ALA A 300 87.83 23.79 -110.42
N SER A 301 86.61 23.64 -110.94
CA SER A 301 86.32 22.90 -112.18
C SER A 301 86.99 23.54 -113.41
N ASP A 302 86.84 24.85 -113.60
CA ASP A 302 87.45 25.58 -114.72
C ASP A 302 88.98 25.49 -114.68
N ALA A 303 89.59 25.53 -113.50
CA ALA A 303 91.04 25.39 -113.31
C ALA A 303 91.56 23.98 -113.62
N MET A 304 90.76 22.94 -113.32
CA MET A 304 91.11 21.54 -113.59
C MET A 304 91.10 21.28 -115.11
N THR A 305 90.04 21.71 -115.79
CA THR A 305 89.87 21.60 -117.25
C THR A 305 91.02 22.27 -118.01
N LYS A 306 91.47 23.44 -117.56
CA LYS A 306 92.53 24.23 -118.21
C LYS A 306 93.96 23.72 -117.96
N ARG A 307 94.15 22.71 -117.11
CA ARG A 307 95.46 22.08 -116.83
C ARG A 307 95.57 20.64 -117.33
N LEU A 308 94.52 19.83 -117.20
CA LEU A 308 94.58 18.41 -117.58
C LEU A 308 94.66 18.19 -119.10
N VAL A 309 93.94 19.00 -119.90
CA VAL A 309 93.91 18.81 -121.37
C VAL A 309 95.30 19.00 -122.00
N PRO A 310 96.04 20.11 -121.78
CA PRO A 310 97.37 20.27 -122.38
C PRO A 310 98.39 19.23 -121.91
N SER A 311 98.26 18.70 -120.69
CA SER A 311 99.16 17.64 -120.20
C SER A 311 98.94 16.28 -120.87
N LEU A 312 97.72 15.99 -121.33
CA LEU A 312 97.42 14.76 -122.08
C LEU A 312 97.93 14.85 -123.53
N ASP A 313 97.78 16.00 -124.18
CA ASP A 313 98.32 16.21 -125.52
C ASP A 313 99.86 16.20 -125.53
N ALA A 314 100.51 16.81 -124.53
CA ALA A 314 101.97 16.77 -124.37
C ALA A 314 102.51 15.37 -123.99
N PHE A 315 101.70 14.52 -123.37
CA PHE A 315 102.05 13.11 -123.14
C PHE A 315 102.01 12.31 -124.44
N ARG A 316 101.00 12.57 -125.30
CA ARG A 316 100.87 11.96 -126.63
C ARG A 316 102.06 12.28 -127.53
N GLU A 317 102.51 13.54 -127.58
CA GLU A 317 103.64 13.95 -128.43
C GLU A 317 105.02 13.39 -127.99
N ARG A 318 105.11 12.84 -126.77
CA ARG A 318 106.32 12.16 -126.28
C ARG A 318 106.41 10.68 -126.67
N LEU A 319 105.29 10.04 -126.98
CA LEU A 319 105.24 8.61 -127.35
C LEU A 319 105.76 8.36 -128.78
N ASP A 320 105.52 9.29 -129.71
CA ASP A 320 105.89 9.16 -131.14
C ASP A 320 107.40 9.34 -131.44
N LYS A 321 108.28 9.42 -130.43
CA LYS A 321 109.69 9.87 -130.59
C LYS A 321 110.76 8.99 -129.93
N LEU A 322 110.49 7.71 -129.69
CA LEU A 322 111.50 6.76 -129.19
C LEU A 322 111.87 5.70 -130.26
N PRO A 323 113.18 5.50 -130.56
CA PRO A 323 113.67 4.47 -131.50
C PRO A 323 113.64 3.05 -130.87
N PRO A 324 113.79 1.99 -131.68
CA PRO A 324 113.48 0.61 -131.25
C PRO A 324 114.56 -0.10 -130.41
N GLU A 325 114.07 -1.00 -129.57
CA GLU A 325 114.61 -2.32 -129.16
C GLU A 325 116.08 -2.44 -128.67
N GLU A 326 116.26 -2.83 -127.39
CA GLU A 326 116.79 -4.16 -127.01
C GLU A 326 116.52 -4.47 -125.51
N GLU A 327 116.99 -5.62 -125.00
CA GLU A 327 116.52 -6.31 -123.77
C GLU A 327 117.18 -5.87 -122.44
N VAL A 328 116.59 -6.26 -121.28
CA VAL A 328 117.22 -7.04 -120.16
C VAL A 328 116.51 -6.88 -118.77
N HIS A 329 116.02 -8.01 -118.25
CA HIS A 329 115.75 -8.52 -116.88
C HIS A 329 115.70 -7.68 -115.55
N ASP A 330 114.61 -7.96 -114.81
CA ASP A 330 114.47 -8.38 -113.37
C ASP A 330 114.70 -7.52 -112.09
N ALA A 331 113.67 -7.60 -111.21
CA ALA A 331 113.69 -7.72 -109.72
C ALA A 331 113.99 -6.49 -108.80
N PRO A 332 113.67 -6.54 -107.46
CA PRO A 332 112.40 -6.96 -106.83
C PRO A 332 111.91 -6.09 -105.61
N PHE A 333 110.64 -6.29 -105.21
CA PHE A 333 109.97 -6.17 -103.86
C PHE A 333 110.45 -5.24 -102.71
N LEU A 334 109.49 -4.64 -101.96
CA LEU A 334 109.29 -4.81 -100.48
C LEU A 334 108.09 -4.00 -99.87
N GLU A 335 107.55 -4.48 -98.73
CA GLU A 335 106.67 -3.80 -97.73
C GLU A 335 107.47 -3.63 -96.38
N PRO A 336 106.93 -3.36 -95.14
CA PRO A 336 105.57 -3.05 -94.62
C PRO A 336 105.50 -1.97 -93.46
N GLY A 337 104.34 -1.86 -92.78
CA GLY A 337 104.16 -1.32 -91.40
C GLY A 337 103.63 0.13 -91.24
N GLU A 338 103.14 0.61 -90.08
CA GLU A 338 102.61 -0.02 -88.83
C GLU A 338 101.94 1.07 -87.91
N GLY A 339 100.97 0.72 -87.02
CA GLY A 339 100.37 1.63 -85.99
C GLY A 339 99.31 2.67 -86.48
N VAL A 340 98.50 3.35 -85.65
CA VAL A 340 98.36 3.42 -84.18
C VAL A 340 96.87 3.54 -83.73
N GLU A 341 96.62 2.97 -82.55
CA GLU A 341 95.46 2.74 -81.66
C GLU A 341 94.37 3.81 -81.32
N ASN A 342 93.15 3.28 -81.08
CA ASN A 342 92.16 3.52 -79.97
C ASN A 342 91.30 4.82 -79.80
N PRO A 343 90.14 4.76 -79.06
CA PRO A 343 89.17 5.86 -78.84
C PRO A 343 89.14 6.35 -77.35
N PRO A 344 88.15 6.21 -76.39
CA PRO A 344 86.75 5.69 -76.35
C PRO A 344 85.66 6.55 -75.56
N GLN A 345 84.38 6.12 -75.60
CA GLN A 345 83.36 6.12 -74.51
C GLN A 345 82.60 7.38 -73.97
N ILE A 346 81.47 7.04 -73.28
CA ILE A 346 80.66 7.71 -72.20
C ILE A 346 79.21 8.13 -72.58
N VAL A 347 78.16 7.36 -72.22
CA VAL A 347 77.23 7.42 -71.02
C VAL A 347 76.64 8.83 -70.72
N ASP A 348 75.39 9.02 -70.24
CA ASP A 348 74.64 8.17 -69.30
C ASP A 348 73.08 8.21 -69.36
N ARG A 349 72.46 7.33 -68.55
CA ARG A 349 71.04 7.20 -68.17
C ARG A 349 70.80 7.90 -66.80
N PRO A 350 69.56 8.20 -66.31
CA PRO A 350 68.73 7.14 -65.69
C PRO A 350 67.20 7.33 -65.63
N PHE A 351 66.55 6.24 -65.20
CA PHE A 351 65.19 6.16 -64.65
C PHE A 351 65.12 6.72 -63.20
N VAL A 352 63.95 7.19 -62.76
CA VAL A 352 63.50 7.08 -61.35
C VAL A 352 62.01 6.66 -61.34
N LEU A 353 61.59 5.95 -60.29
CA LEU A 353 60.29 5.27 -60.13
C LEU A 353 59.90 5.33 -58.62
N MET A 354 58.69 4.87 -58.24
CA MET A 354 58.20 4.71 -56.83
C MET A 354 57.91 6.03 -56.08
N ALA A 355 57.16 6.12 -54.96
CA ALA A 355 56.08 5.31 -54.33
C ALA A 355 55.50 6.09 -53.10
N SER A 356 54.44 5.69 -52.37
CA SER A 356 53.14 5.04 -52.67
C SER A 356 52.38 4.79 -51.34
N ARG A 357 51.03 4.94 -51.32
CA ARG A 357 50.12 4.58 -50.18
C ARG A 357 50.32 5.44 -48.89
N LYS A 358 49.51 5.40 -47.82
CA LYS A 358 48.22 4.78 -47.37
C LYS A 358 47.66 5.77 -46.30
N GLY A 359 46.38 5.92 -45.95
CA GLY A 359 45.30 4.99 -45.63
C GLY A 359 44.49 5.61 -44.46
N LEU A 360 43.17 5.73 -44.56
CA LEU A 360 42.17 4.89 -43.88
C LEU A 360 42.30 4.74 -42.34
N LYS A 361 41.38 5.35 -41.56
CA LYS A 361 40.64 4.70 -40.45
C LYS A 361 39.53 5.56 -39.82
N SER A 362 38.41 4.92 -39.53
CA SER A 362 37.35 5.26 -38.55
C SER A 362 37.23 4.04 -37.59
N PRO A 363 36.22 3.83 -36.69
CA PRO A 363 35.02 4.63 -36.38
C PRO A 363 34.59 4.71 -34.89
N ARG A 364 33.42 5.34 -34.64
CA ARG A 364 32.41 5.08 -33.56
C ARG A 364 32.83 5.04 -32.08
N LYS A 365 32.16 5.88 -31.27
CA LYS A 365 31.33 5.44 -30.12
C LYS A 365 30.44 6.56 -29.55
N GLY A 366 29.36 6.15 -28.89
CA GLY A 366 28.45 6.89 -28.00
C GLY A 366 27.55 5.85 -27.30
N PRO A 367 26.44 6.22 -26.61
CA PRO A 367 26.04 7.54 -26.08
C PRO A 367 25.96 7.48 -24.53
N ARG A 368 25.46 8.55 -23.88
CA ARG A 368 24.83 8.43 -22.53
C ARG A 368 23.88 9.60 -22.25
N VAL A 369 22.71 9.28 -21.71
CA VAL A 369 21.71 10.22 -21.18
C VAL A 369 21.44 9.84 -19.72
N LYS A 370 21.10 10.82 -18.88
CA LYS A 370 20.44 10.62 -17.58
C LYS A 370 19.26 11.59 -17.49
N PRO A 371 18.11 11.18 -16.91
CA PRO A 371 17.05 12.10 -16.51
C PRO A 371 17.31 12.60 -15.07
N ASP A 372 16.86 13.83 -14.79
CA ASP A 372 16.56 14.27 -13.42
C ASP A 372 15.04 14.15 -13.20
N VAL A 373 14.66 13.67 -12.00
CA VAL A 373 13.27 13.63 -11.53
C VAL A 373 13.24 14.25 -10.14
N LYS A 374 12.53 15.38 -10.01
CA LYS A 374 12.16 15.93 -8.71
C LYS A 374 10.77 15.44 -8.33
N THR A 375 10.71 14.72 -7.21
CA THR A 375 9.48 14.54 -6.43
C THR A 375 9.55 15.52 -5.25
N ASP A 376 8.97 16.71 -5.42
CA ASP A 376 8.61 17.56 -4.29
C ASP A 376 7.20 17.14 -3.83
N ALA A 377 6.94 17.12 -2.52
CA ALA A 377 5.69 16.63 -1.94
C ALA A 377 5.23 17.54 -0.80
N ASP A 378 3.95 17.92 -0.84
CA ASP A 378 3.08 18.39 0.25
C ASP A 378 1.61 18.20 -0.21
#